data_AF-A0A352IYS3-F1
#
_entry.id   AF-A0A352IYS3-F1
#
_cell.length_a   1.000
_cell.length_b   1.000
_cell.length_c   1.000
_cell.angle_alpha   90.00
_cell.angle_beta   90.00
_cell.angle_gamma   90.00
#
_symmetry.space_group_name_H-M   'P 1'
#
loop_
_entity.id
_entity.type
_entity.pdbx_description
1 polymer ?
#
loop_
_entity_poly.entity_id
_entity_poly.type
_entity_poly.pdbx_seq_one_letter_code
_entity_poly.pdbx_strand_id
1 'polypeptide(L)'
;MPTPYQTHIGSFTRKSTFFWAAVGATVGLANLWQFPYLASLHGGGLFILLYLACLLLVTLPLMVTEAAVGRYSRHGIVLAMDGLIRSARQSRAWMAVGRLSILAAFLVLSFTAVFGSIALAYVFFGALGRFSGAGEAEATGILAGLVSDPRQYRVFMAWHIFFLLLVLWVSAQGVVRGLERALRVVVPGALVLMLVLFALAAWHGRIDGAINHILAMHPEDLSWESLKAALFHAFFTLGLGMGVWAILGSYTTPQTRLKRSILAVVLMDTLVAILAGLMIFAIATDGNSFDGERGFSLLFVSMPVTLAQLPASQFVIAAVFLLVVLIVWTTSLNLLEPIVGWFREWTGAPRALSVLLIGLSVWLAGLASLLSFNVWAEERMGGATMFRWLELITGGLLIPLVAILIALFTGWCLTRHLSGTMLGATPRLFAGIWFWVMRLVLPLVVAWIGIQYTAFSLANLCSNGNVAAWCDQPAAMVSEDGEVPAGDRPFAATPAEPEGKAAEAEKTAPA
;
A
#
# COMPACT_ATOMS: atom_id res chain seq x y z
N MET A 1 40.89 -4.74 7.49
CA MET A 1 40.51 -3.48 8.18
C MET A 1 39.05 -3.22 7.88
N PRO A 2 38.15 -3.11 8.87
CA PRO A 2 36.80 -2.62 8.59
C PRO A 2 36.95 -1.20 8.04
N THR A 3 36.37 -0.95 6.87
CA THR A 3 36.27 0.41 6.32
C THR A 3 35.70 1.33 7.40
N PRO A 4 36.18 2.58 7.57
CA PRO A 4 35.85 3.49 8.68
C PRO A 4 34.36 3.93 8.77
N TYR A 5 33.45 3.24 8.09
CA TYR A 5 32.04 3.55 7.93
C TYR A 5 31.10 2.36 8.19
N GLN A 6 31.55 1.33 8.92
CA GLN A 6 30.65 0.27 9.39
C GLN A 6 29.90 0.74 10.65
N THR A 7 28.58 0.85 10.56
CA THR A 7 27.73 1.05 11.74
C THR A 7 27.44 -0.30 12.41
N HIS A 8 27.08 -0.31 13.69
CA HIS A 8 26.71 -1.55 14.41
C HIS A 8 25.48 -2.26 13.80
N ILE A 9 24.64 -1.51 13.08
CA ILE A 9 23.45 -2.02 12.37
C ILE A 9 23.75 -2.45 10.93
N GLY A 10 24.82 -1.93 10.30
CA GLY A 10 25.29 -2.29 8.96
C GLY A 10 25.54 -1.07 8.06
N SER A 11 26.09 -1.28 6.87
CA SER A 11 26.31 -0.20 5.89
C SER A 11 26.28 -0.75 4.48
N PHE A 12 25.77 0.03 3.53
CA PHE A 12 25.89 -0.29 2.11
C PHE A 12 27.33 -0.14 1.65
N THR A 13 27.73 -0.96 0.68
CA THR A 13 29.07 -0.90 0.09
C THR A 13 29.12 0.01 -1.14
N ARG A 14 28.01 0.16 -1.87
CA ARG A 14 27.94 0.98 -3.08
C ARG A 14 27.05 2.20 -2.95
N LYS A 15 27.47 3.30 -3.58
CA LYS A 15 26.72 4.55 -3.64
C LYS A 15 25.32 4.43 -4.27
N SER A 16 25.16 3.52 -5.25
CA SER A 16 23.90 3.29 -5.97
C SER A 16 22.90 2.45 -5.18
N THR A 17 23.35 1.73 -4.15
CA THR A 17 22.49 0.84 -3.36
C THR A 17 21.41 1.62 -2.64
N PHE A 18 21.72 2.81 -2.13
CA PHE A 18 20.72 3.70 -1.53
C PHE A 18 19.59 4.03 -2.52
N PHE A 19 19.91 4.32 -3.80
CA PHE A 19 18.90 4.62 -4.81
C PHE A 19 17.99 3.42 -5.05
N TRP A 20 18.55 2.22 -5.30
CA TRP A 20 17.74 1.03 -5.53
C TRP A 20 16.92 0.62 -4.31
N ALA A 21 17.50 0.71 -3.11
CA ALA A 21 16.78 0.42 -1.88
C ALA A 21 15.63 1.39 -1.63
N ALA A 22 15.86 2.68 -1.89
CA ALA A 22 14.86 3.73 -1.78
C ALA A 22 13.74 3.56 -2.82
N VAL A 23 14.05 3.23 -4.07
CA VAL A 23 13.03 2.91 -5.10
C VAL A 23 12.20 1.71 -4.67
N GLY A 24 12.80 0.63 -4.18
CA GLY A 24 12.06 -0.54 -3.66
C GLY A 24 11.30 -0.27 -2.35
N ALA A 25 11.51 0.87 -1.71
CA ALA A 25 10.76 1.29 -0.53
C ALA A 25 9.56 2.18 -0.89
N THR A 26 9.65 2.97 -1.96
CA THR A 26 8.57 3.87 -2.42
C THR A 26 7.64 3.20 -3.42
N VAL A 27 8.20 2.48 -4.39
CA VAL A 27 7.41 1.76 -5.39
C VAL A 27 6.69 0.62 -4.68
N GLY A 28 5.40 0.83 -4.44
CA GLY A 28 4.54 -0.12 -3.74
C GLY A 28 3.31 -0.51 -4.55
N LEU A 29 2.42 -1.28 -3.93
CA LEU A 29 1.15 -1.70 -4.53
C LEU A 29 0.30 -0.50 -4.97
N ALA A 30 0.28 0.58 -4.18
CA ALA A 30 -0.54 1.75 -4.48
C ALA A 30 -0.18 2.39 -5.84
N ASN A 31 1.08 2.33 -6.27
CA ASN A 31 1.51 2.86 -7.57
C ASN A 31 1.00 2.00 -8.73
N LEU A 32 0.77 0.70 -8.50
CA LEU A 32 0.30 -0.20 -9.55
C LEU A 32 -1.19 -0.01 -9.87
N TRP A 33 -2.06 0.17 -8.86
CA TRP A 33 -3.51 0.17 -9.08
C TRP A 33 -4.21 1.46 -8.62
N GLN A 34 -3.80 2.03 -7.49
CA GLN A 34 -4.48 3.20 -6.92
C GLN A 34 -4.15 4.47 -7.70
N PHE A 35 -2.89 4.65 -8.07
CA PHE A 35 -2.47 5.82 -8.83
C PHE A 35 -3.16 5.89 -10.20
N PRO A 36 -3.17 4.84 -11.04
CA PRO A 36 -3.86 4.89 -12.32
C PRO A 36 -5.32 5.24 -12.21
N TYR A 37 -6.01 4.66 -11.22
CA TYR A 37 -7.42 4.91 -10.96
C TYR A 37 -7.68 6.36 -10.55
N LEU A 38 -6.84 6.93 -9.68
CA LEU A 38 -6.97 8.35 -9.29
C LEU A 38 -6.64 9.28 -10.46
N ALA A 39 -5.62 8.96 -11.25
CA ALA A 39 -5.24 9.74 -12.42
C ALA A 39 -6.37 9.75 -13.46
N SER A 40 -7.00 8.60 -13.73
CA SER A 40 -8.11 8.53 -14.70
C SER A 40 -9.35 9.32 -14.27
N LEU A 41 -9.61 9.46 -12.97
CA LEU A 41 -10.79 10.18 -12.46
C LEU A 41 -10.59 11.70 -12.33
N HIS A 42 -9.35 12.16 -12.24
CA HIS A 42 -9.03 13.55 -11.86
C HIS A 42 -8.32 14.35 -12.96
N GLY A 43 -8.52 13.97 -14.23
CA GLY A 43 -8.01 14.71 -15.38
C GLY A 43 -6.60 14.31 -15.85
N GLY A 44 -6.21 13.05 -15.62
CA GLY A 44 -5.04 12.41 -16.22
C GLY A 44 -3.73 13.16 -15.99
N GLY A 45 -3.18 13.73 -17.06
CA GLY A 45 -1.90 14.45 -17.08
C GLY A 45 -1.83 15.61 -16.10
N LEU A 46 -2.94 16.34 -15.89
CA LEU A 46 -2.98 17.45 -14.93
C LEU A 46 -2.93 16.96 -13.48
N PHE A 47 -3.61 15.85 -13.18
CA PHE A 47 -3.52 15.20 -11.87
C PHE A 47 -2.09 14.78 -11.57
N ILE A 48 -1.36 14.23 -12.56
CA ILE A 48 0.04 13.83 -12.41
C ILE A 48 0.92 15.03 -12.02
N LEU A 49 0.73 16.18 -12.68
CA LEU A 49 1.48 17.41 -12.36
C LEU A 49 1.14 17.93 -10.96
N LEU A 50 -0.14 17.90 -10.59
CA LEU A 50 -0.61 18.30 -9.26
C LEU A 50 -0.02 17.39 -8.17
N TYR A 51 -0.07 16.08 -8.39
CA TYR A 51 0.54 15.05 -7.55
C TYR A 51 2.05 15.27 -7.38
N LEU A 52 2.76 15.52 -8.47
CA LEU A 52 4.20 15.80 -8.42
C LEU A 52 4.49 17.09 -7.62
N ALA A 53 3.67 18.13 -7.76
CA ALA A 53 3.79 19.34 -6.96
C ALA A 53 3.58 19.05 -5.46
N CYS A 54 2.54 18.27 -5.11
CA CYS A 54 2.30 17.82 -3.74
C CYS A 54 3.48 17.02 -3.17
N LEU A 55 4.04 16.10 -3.94
CA LEU A 55 5.22 15.33 -3.55
C LEU A 55 6.42 16.23 -3.25
N LEU A 56 6.76 17.13 -4.18
CA LEU A 56 7.96 17.97 -4.08
C LEU A 56 7.84 19.03 -2.97
N LEU A 57 6.66 19.58 -2.75
CA LEU A 57 6.44 20.69 -1.82
C LEU A 57 6.13 20.23 -0.40
N VAL A 58 5.39 19.12 -0.25
CA VAL A 58 4.88 18.70 1.08
C VAL A 58 5.65 17.51 1.61
N THR A 59 5.78 16.42 0.85
CA THR A 59 6.23 15.13 1.40
C THR A 59 7.73 14.91 1.27
N LEU A 60 8.36 15.42 0.21
CA LEU A 60 9.81 15.37 -0.01
C LEU A 60 10.61 16.01 1.16
N PRO A 61 10.23 17.17 1.73
CA PRO A 61 10.88 17.70 2.94
C PRO A 61 10.96 16.71 4.10
N LEU A 62 9.89 15.95 4.37
CA LEU A 62 9.88 14.94 5.44
C LEU A 62 10.74 13.74 5.09
N MET A 63 10.64 13.24 3.86
CA MET A 63 11.47 12.15 3.33
C MET A 63 12.98 12.48 3.47
N VAL A 64 13.38 13.69 3.08
CA VAL A 64 14.76 14.18 3.25
C VAL A 64 15.13 14.26 4.73
N THR A 65 14.20 14.66 5.59
CA THR A 65 14.44 14.79 7.04
C THR A 65 14.70 13.44 7.68
N GLU A 66 13.85 12.45 7.48
CA GLU A 66 14.05 11.11 8.04
C GLU A 66 15.36 10.48 7.55
N ALA A 67 15.64 10.59 6.25
CA ALA A 67 16.88 10.07 5.68
C ALA A 67 18.12 10.80 6.22
N ALA A 68 18.04 12.11 6.43
CA ALA A 68 19.11 12.91 7.01
C ALA A 68 19.31 12.58 8.51
N VAL A 69 18.22 12.40 9.26
CA VAL A 69 18.24 11.94 10.67
C VAL A 69 19.00 10.63 10.78
N GLY A 70 18.66 9.65 9.96
CA GLY A 70 19.33 8.36 9.92
C GLY A 70 20.80 8.44 9.53
N ARG A 71 21.12 9.22 8.49
CA ARG A 71 22.51 9.41 8.03
C ARG A 71 23.37 10.11 9.08
N TYR A 72 22.81 11.07 9.79
CA TYR A 72 23.49 11.81 10.85
C TYR A 72 23.72 10.95 12.09
N SER A 73 22.68 10.23 12.54
CA SER A 73 22.75 9.41 13.76
C SER A 73 23.54 8.12 13.57
N ARG A 74 23.55 7.54 12.36
CA ARG A 74 24.10 6.20 12.06
C ARG A 74 23.45 5.07 12.87
N HIS A 75 22.22 5.29 13.33
CA HIS A 75 21.41 4.35 14.11
C HIS A 75 19.97 4.31 13.57
N GLY A 76 19.18 3.35 14.05
CA GLY A 76 17.74 3.28 13.81
C GLY A 76 17.01 4.50 14.38
N ILE A 77 15.75 4.71 13.95
CA ILE A 77 14.98 5.91 14.28
C ILE A 77 14.83 6.14 15.80
N VAL A 78 14.71 5.09 16.60
CA VAL A 78 14.54 5.21 18.06
C VAL A 78 15.79 5.78 18.73
N LEU A 79 16.96 5.22 18.44
CA LEU A 79 18.21 5.67 19.02
C LEU A 79 18.68 7.00 18.39
N ALA A 80 18.34 7.23 17.12
CA ALA A 80 18.52 8.53 16.47
C ALA A 80 17.76 9.63 17.22
N MET A 81 16.51 9.38 17.58
CA MET A 81 15.71 10.33 18.37
C MET A 81 16.30 10.56 19.76
N ASP A 82 16.76 9.52 20.47
CA ASP A 82 17.42 9.68 21.79
C ASP A 82 18.63 10.62 21.71
N GLY A 83 19.50 10.42 20.71
CA GLY A 83 20.66 11.29 20.49
C GLY A 83 20.28 12.75 20.17
N LEU A 84 19.26 12.94 19.33
CA LEU A 84 18.77 14.29 18.96
C LEU A 84 18.09 14.99 20.13
N ILE A 85 17.30 14.28 20.94
CA ILE A 85 16.61 14.82 22.12
C ILE A 85 17.63 15.33 23.14
N ARG A 86 18.69 14.55 23.41
CA ARG A 86 19.78 14.95 24.31
C ARG A 86 20.54 16.16 23.76
N SER A 87 20.84 16.15 22.47
CA SER A 87 21.57 17.25 21.80
C SER A 87 20.77 18.55 21.78
N ALA A 88 19.45 18.48 21.60
CA ALA A 88 18.54 19.61 21.59
C ALA A 88 18.04 20.02 23.00
N ARG A 89 18.43 19.28 24.06
CA ARG A 89 17.98 19.46 25.45
C ARG A 89 16.45 19.48 25.61
N GLN A 90 15.79 18.55 24.93
CA GLN A 90 14.33 18.43 24.89
C GLN A 90 13.81 17.34 25.84
N SER A 91 12.50 17.34 26.09
CA SER A 91 11.85 16.33 26.93
C SER A 91 12.02 14.90 26.38
N ARG A 92 12.18 13.93 27.28
CA ARG A 92 12.22 12.50 26.95
C ARG A 92 10.91 11.97 26.33
N ALA A 93 9.80 12.71 26.44
CA ALA A 93 8.52 12.35 25.83
C ALA A 93 8.62 12.14 24.31
N TRP A 94 9.53 12.87 23.64
CA TRP A 94 9.80 12.73 22.21
C TRP A 94 10.35 11.36 21.79
N MET A 95 10.78 10.51 22.74
CA MET A 95 11.11 9.11 22.47
C MET A 95 9.92 8.31 21.92
N ALA A 96 8.69 8.76 22.20
CA ALA A 96 7.49 8.15 21.65
C ALA A 96 7.50 8.14 20.12
N VAL A 97 8.05 9.16 19.47
CA VAL A 97 8.12 9.27 18.00
C VAL A 97 8.81 8.07 17.37
N GLY A 98 9.99 7.73 17.88
CA GLY A 98 10.74 6.57 17.38
C GLY A 98 9.97 5.26 17.62
N ARG A 99 9.42 5.06 18.82
CA ARG A 99 8.69 3.82 19.17
C ARG A 99 7.43 3.64 18.34
N LEU A 100 6.66 4.72 18.14
CA LEU A 100 5.47 4.72 17.29
C LEU A 100 5.83 4.49 15.81
N SER A 101 6.98 4.99 15.34
CA SER A 101 7.47 4.69 13.98
C SER A 101 7.71 3.20 13.77
N ILE A 102 8.32 2.53 14.76
CA ILE A 102 8.56 1.07 14.70
C ILE A 102 7.24 0.29 14.78
N LEU A 103 6.30 0.74 15.62
CA LEU A 103 4.97 0.14 15.69
C LEU A 103 4.22 0.28 14.35
N ALA A 104 4.32 1.44 13.69
CA ALA A 104 3.73 1.67 12.38
C ALA A 104 4.32 0.70 11.34
N ALA A 105 5.66 0.60 11.27
CA ALA A 105 6.33 -0.34 10.37
C ALA A 105 5.91 -1.79 10.61
N PHE A 106 5.77 -2.19 11.89
CA PHE A 106 5.34 -3.54 12.27
C PHE A 106 3.92 -3.86 11.83
N LEU A 107 2.98 -2.93 12.06
CA LEU A 107 1.59 -3.12 11.66
C LEU A 107 1.43 -3.08 10.14
N VAL A 108 2.16 -2.21 9.42
CA VAL A 108 2.13 -2.21 7.96
C VAL A 108 2.70 -3.51 7.39
N LEU A 109 3.81 -3.99 7.94
CA LEU A 109 4.42 -5.24 7.51
C LEU A 109 3.50 -6.45 7.72
N SER A 110 2.71 -6.48 8.80
CA SER A 110 1.85 -7.62 9.12
C SER A 110 0.79 -7.88 8.05
N PHE A 111 0.09 -6.85 7.56
CA PHE A 111 -0.88 -7.02 6.47
C PHE A 111 -0.22 -6.99 5.08
N THR A 112 0.92 -6.31 4.91
CA THR A 112 1.66 -6.33 3.64
C THR A 112 2.18 -7.74 3.32
N ALA A 113 2.60 -8.50 4.33
CA ALA A 113 3.01 -9.89 4.17
C ALA A 113 1.86 -10.81 3.72
N VAL A 114 0.62 -10.52 4.12
CA VAL A 114 -0.59 -11.23 3.65
C VAL A 114 -0.85 -10.93 2.17
N PHE A 115 -0.68 -9.68 1.72
CA PHE A 115 -0.80 -9.36 0.29
C PHE A 115 0.30 -10.03 -0.54
N GLY A 116 1.52 -10.07 0.00
CA GLY A 116 2.65 -10.76 -0.63
C GLY A 116 2.39 -12.25 -0.82
N SER A 117 1.72 -12.90 0.15
CA SER A 117 1.42 -14.32 0.06
C SER A 117 0.31 -14.67 -0.94
N ILE A 118 -0.70 -13.80 -1.09
CA ILE A 118 -1.73 -13.95 -2.14
C ILE A 118 -1.09 -13.81 -3.52
N ALA A 119 -0.32 -12.73 -3.73
CA ALA A 119 0.38 -12.51 -4.99
C ALA A 119 1.29 -13.70 -5.32
N LEU A 120 2.02 -14.22 -4.34
CA LEU A 120 2.89 -15.37 -4.50
C LEU A 120 2.10 -16.61 -4.93
N ALA A 121 0.98 -16.91 -4.27
CA ALA A 121 0.13 -18.04 -4.65
C ALA A 121 -0.38 -17.91 -6.10
N TYR A 122 -0.77 -16.70 -6.53
CA TYR A 122 -1.29 -16.47 -7.88
C TYR A 122 -0.22 -16.62 -8.97
N VAL A 123 1.05 -16.29 -8.68
CA VAL A 123 2.17 -16.63 -9.58
C VAL A 123 2.23 -18.13 -9.82
N PHE A 124 2.16 -18.93 -8.75
CA PHE A 124 2.19 -20.39 -8.86
C PHE A 124 0.94 -20.95 -9.55
N PHE A 125 -0.24 -20.39 -9.31
CA PHE A 125 -1.47 -20.81 -9.99
C PHE A 125 -1.39 -20.55 -11.50
N GLY A 126 -0.86 -19.39 -11.90
CA GLY A 126 -0.59 -19.07 -13.30
C GLY A 126 0.46 -20.02 -13.91
N ALA A 127 1.60 -20.20 -13.24
CA ALA A 127 2.71 -21.01 -13.73
C ALA A 127 2.40 -22.52 -13.80
N LEU A 128 1.60 -23.04 -12.87
CA LEU A 128 1.13 -24.44 -12.86
C LEU A 128 -0.01 -24.69 -13.85
N GLY A 129 -0.46 -23.66 -14.57
CA GLY A 129 -1.56 -23.76 -15.51
C GLY A 129 -2.88 -24.12 -14.84
N ARG A 130 -3.14 -23.71 -13.58
CA ARG A 130 -4.42 -23.99 -12.91
C ARG A 130 -5.63 -23.34 -13.61
N PHE A 131 -5.38 -22.40 -14.51
CA PHE A 131 -6.37 -21.76 -15.36
C PHE A 131 -6.52 -22.46 -16.72
N SER A 132 -5.83 -23.59 -16.98
CA SER A 132 -5.91 -24.31 -18.26
C SER A 132 -7.28 -24.93 -18.44
N GLY A 133 -8.04 -24.47 -19.44
CA GLY A 133 -9.38 -24.97 -19.71
C GLY A 133 -10.43 -24.54 -18.68
N ALA A 134 -10.06 -23.70 -17.70
CA ALA A 134 -11.00 -23.13 -16.75
C ALA A 134 -11.83 -22.03 -17.43
N GLY A 135 -13.15 -22.08 -17.27
CA GLY A 135 -14.03 -20.98 -17.69
C GLY A 135 -13.87 -19.73 -16.80
N GLU A 136 -14.47 -18.61 -17.22
CA GLU A 136 -14.36 -17.32 -16.51
C GLU A 136 -14.77 -17.41 -15.02
N ALA A 137 -15.91 -18.05 -14.75
CA ALA A 137 -16.43 -18.25 -13.39
C ALA A 137 -15.53 -19.17 -12.54
N GLU A 138 -14.88 -20.14 -13.16
CA GLU A 138 -14.00 -21.09 -12.48
C GLU A 138 -12.66 -20.45 -12.11
N ALA A 139 -12.06 -19.69 -13.03
CA ALA A 139 -10.86 -18.90 -12.74
C ALA A 139 -11.11 -17.91 -11.58
N THR A 140 -12.26 -17.23 -11.60
CA THR A 140 -12.71 -16.35 -10.52
C THR A 140 -12.84 -17.10 -9.19
N GLY A 141 -13.48 -18.27 -9.20
CA GLY A 141 -13.65 -19.12 -8.02
C GLY A 141 -12.33 -19.62 -7.44
N ILE A 142 -11.34 -19.96 -8.27
CA ILE A 142 -10.00 -20.39 -7.83
C ILE A 142 -9.27 -19.24 -7.12
N LEU A 143 -9.32 -18.04 -7.69
CA LEU A 143 -8.62 -16.86 -7.17
C LEU A 143 -9.26 -16.37 -5.87
N ALA A 144 -10.58 -16.14 -5.88
CA ALA A 144 -11.34 -15.69 -4.72
C ALA A 144 -11.33 -16.74 -3.61
N GLY A 145 -11.44 -18.02 -3.97
CA GLY A 145 -11.48 -19.14 -3.03
C GLY A 145 -10.26 -19.20 -2.10
N LEU A 146 -9.06 -18.88 -2.59
CA LEU A 146 -7.87 -18.85 -1.72
C LEU A 146 -8.02 -17.83 -0.56
N VAL A 147 -8.65 -16.69 -0.84
CA VAL A 147 -8.75 -15.56 0.07
C VAL A 147 -9.96 -15.69 0.98
N SER A 148 -11.12 -16.03 0.40
CA SER A 148 -12.42 -15.97 1.09
C SER A 148 -12.94 -17.31 1.59
N ASP A 149 -12.48 -18.46 1.08
CA ASP A 149 -12.99 -19.77 1.50
C ASP A 149 -12.49 -20.14 2.91
N PRO A 150 -13.39 -20.28 3.91
CA PRO A 150 -13.02 -20.69 5.27
C PRO A 150 -12.35 -22.07 5.33
N ARG A 151 -12.48 -22.92 4.31
CA ARG A 151 -11.83 -24.24 4.25
C ARG A 151 -10.36 -24.14 3.82
N GLN A 152 -9.99 -23.09 3.10
CA GLN A 152 -8.65 -22.90 2.56
C GLN A 152 -7.72 -22.09 3.45
N TYR A 153 -8.17 -21.65 4.64
CA TYR A 153 -7.35 -20.85 5.56
C TYR A 153 -5.98 -21.48 5.87
N ARG A 154 -5.88 -22.81 5.94
CA ARG A 154 -4.60 -23.53 6.19
C ARG A 154 -3.64 -23.38 5.02
N VAL A 155 -4.15 -23.45 3.78
CA VAL A 155 -3.36 -23.24 2.56
C VAL A 155 -2.91 -21.78 2.50
N PHE A 156 -3.79 -20.84 2.83
CA PHE A 156 -3.46 -19.43 2.88
C PHE A 156 -2.39 -19.13 3.95
N MET A 157 -2.50 -19.73 5.14
CA MET A 157 -1.45 -19.66 6.19
C MET A 157 -0.11 -20.22 5.70
N ALA A 158 -0.12 -21.32 4.94
CA ALA A 158 1.11 -21.89 4.37
C ALA A 158 1.78 -20.93 3.38
N TRP A 159 1.01 -20.27 2.50
CA TRP A 159 1.54 -19.22 1.61
C TRP A 159 2.07 -18.03 2.39
N HIS A 160 1.41 -17.65 3.49
CA HIS A 160 1.86 -16.56 4.36
C HIS A 160 3.21 -16.88 5.02
N ILE A 161 3.38 -18.10 5.54
CA ILE A 161 4.67 -18.58 6.04
C ILE A 161 5.71 -18.57 4.92
N PHE A 162 5.35 -19.11 3.74
CA PHE A 162 6.29 -19.22 2.63
C PHE A 162 6.80 -17.85 2.16
N PHE A 163 5.91 -16.86 1.99
CA PHE A 163 6.30 -15.50 1.65
C PHE A 163 7.21 -14.88 2.72
N LEU A 164 6.86 -15.00 4.01
CA LEU A 164 7.69 -14.47 5.09
C LEU A 164 9.06 -15.15 5.12
N LEU A 165 9.15 -16.46 4.91
CA LEU A 165 10.44 -17.15 4.84
C LEU A 165 11.37 -16.55 3.77
N LEU A 166 10.83 -16.14 2.61
CA LEU A 166 11.63 -15.46 1.57
C LEU A 166 12.17 -14.11 2.06
N VAL A 167 11.37 -13.33 2.78
CA VAL A 167 11.79 -12.04 3.37
C VAL A 167 12.83 -12.25 4.47
N LEU A 168 12.55 -13.17 5.40
CA LEU A 168 13.42 -13.46 6.55
C LEU A 168 14.75 -14.06 6.11
N TRP A 169 14.76 -14.93 5.10
CA TRP A 169 15.98 -15.53 4.57
C TRP A 169 16.97 -14.48 4.06
N VAL A 170 16.49 -13.47 3.32
CA VAL A 170 17.34 -12.38 2.84
C VAL A 170 17.75 -11.46 3.98
N SER A 171 16.84 -11.10 4.88
CA SER A 171 17.20 -10.23 6.00
C SER A 171 18.22 -10.90 6.93
N ALA A 172 18.13 -12.21 7.19
CA ALA A 172 19.06 -12.95 8.03
C ALA A 172 20.51 -12.92 7.52
N GLN A 173 20.73 -12.81 6.20
CA GLN A 173 22.06 -12.75 5.57
C GLN A 173 22.81 -11.42 5.81
N GLY A 174 22.17 -10.43 6.44
CA GLY A 174 22.80 -9.14 6.74
C GLY A 174 22.59 -8.08 5.66
N VAL A 175 23.02 -6.85 5.95
CA VAL A 175 22.79 -5.68 5.10
C VAL A 175 23.51 -5.80 3.75
N VAL A 176 24.74 -6.29 3.70
CA VAL A 176 25.51 -6.35 2.45
C VAL A 176 25.18 -7.59 1.61
N ARG A 177 25.24 -8.78 2.22
CA ARG A 177 25.07 -10.05 1.50
C ARG A 177 23.60 -10.34 1.18
N GLY A 178 22.69 -9.91 2.04
CA GLY A 178 21.25 -10.04 1.87
C GLY A 178 20.63 -8.81 1.23
N LEU A 179 20.34 -7.79 2.04
CA LEU A 179 19.53 -6.62 1.68
C LEU A 179 20.06 -5.88 0.44
N GLU A 180 21.33 -5.47 0.44
CA GLU A 180 21.95 -4.73 -0.67
C GLU A 180 21.93 -5.54 -1.98
N ARG A 181 22.28 -6.83 -1.92
CA ARG A 181 22.30 -7.69 -3.10
C ARG A 181 20.88 -7.89 -3.65
N ALA A 182 19.92 -8.17 -2.78
CA ALA A 182 18.53 -8.39 -3.16
C ALA A 182 17.94 -7.14 -3.82
N LEU A 183 18.02 -5.97 -3.17
CA LEU A 183 17.45 -4.72 -3.69
C LEU A 183 18.10 -4.28 -5.00
N ARG A 184 19.41 -4.49 -5.16
CA ARG A 184 20.12 -4.16 -6.40
C ARG A 184 19.81 -5.07 -7.59
N VAL A 185 19.23 -6.24 -7.37
CA VAL A 185 18.88 -7.19 -8.44
C VAL A 185 17.37 -7.14 -8.69
N VAL A 186 16.58 -7.23 -7.62
CA VAL A 186 15.13 -7.34 -7.72
C VAL A 186 14.46 -6.03 -8.13
N VAL A 187 14.91 -4.87 -7.63
CA VAL A 187 14.28 -3.59 -8.00
C VAL A 187 14.49 -3.27 -9.50
N PRO A 188 15.71 -3.30 -10.06
CA PRO A 188 15.88 -3.17 -11.50
C PRO A 188 15.15 -4.26 -12.30
N GLY A 189 15.16 -5.51 -11.82
CA GLY A 189 14.46 -6.62 -12.45
C GLY A 189 12.95 -6.40 -12.54
N ALA A 190 12.34 -5.89 -11.47
CA ALA A 190 10.93 -5.51 -11.44
C ALA A 190 10.62 -4.39 -12.44
N LEU A 191 11.47 -3.36 -12.52
CA LEU A 191 11.30 -2.28 -13.51
C LEU A 191 11.42 -2.80 -14.95
N VAL A 192 12.37 -3.70 -15.23
CA VAL A 192 12.51 -4.32 -16.55
C VAL A 192 11.29 -5.17 -16.88
N LEU A 193 10.81 -5.98 -15.94
CA LEU A 193 9.61 -6.79 -16.12
C LEU A 193 8.39 -5.91 -16.39
N MET A 194 8.24 -4.80 -15.66
CA MET A 194 7.17 -3.83 -15.90
C MET A 194 7.27 -3.19 -17.29
N LEU A 195 8.48 -2.85 -17.77
CA LEU A 195 8.66 -2.35 -19.13
C LEU A 195 8.29 -3.38 -20.19
N VAL A 196 8.62 -4.65 -19.97
CA VAL A 196 8.23 -5.76 -20.87
C VAL A 196 6.70 -5.93 -20.89
N LEU A 197 6.05 -5.92 -19.73
CA LEU A 197 4.59 -6.00 -19.62
C LEU A 197 3.91 -4.80 -20.26
N PHE A 198 4.44 -3.59 -20.07
CA PHE A 198 3.98 -2.39 -20.74
C PHE A 198 4.13 -2.50 -22.26
N ALA A 199 5.27 -2.99 -22.77
CA ALA A 199 5.47 -3.18 -24.21
C ALA A 199 4.49 -4.21 -24.79
N LEU A 200 4.22 -5.30 -24.06
CA LEU A 200 3.22 -6.29 -24.44
C LEU A 200 1.81 -5.68 -24.49
N ALA A 201 1.45 -4.92 -23.47
CA ALA A 201 0.18 -4.20 -23.35
C ALA A 201 0.02 -3.16 -24.47
N ALA A 202 1.07 -2.43 -24.82
CA ALA A 202 1.05 -1.46 -25.90
C ALA A 202 0.92 -2.12 -27.29
N TRP A 203 1.47 -3.33 -27.46
CA TRP A 203 1.40 -4.07 -28.72
C TRP A 203 0.04 -4.72 -28.99
N HIS A 204 -0.56 -5.32 -27.95
CA HIS A 204 -1.82 -6.08 -28.08
C HIS A 204 -3.05 -5.31 -27.61
N GLY A 205 -2.85 -4.28 -26.81
CA GLY A 205 -3.90 -3.46 -26.23
C GLY A 205 -4.12 -2.14 -26.95
N ARG A 206 -4.90 -1.25 -26.32
CA ARG A 206 -5.27 0.05 -26.89
C ARG A 206 -4.47 1.18 -26.28
N ILE A 207 -3.23 1.34 -26.76
CA ILE A 207 -2.32 2.36 -26.22
C ILE A 207 -2.87 3.79 -26.37
N ASP A 208 -3.60 4.08 -27.44
CA ASP A 208 -4.19 5.41 -27.67
C ASP A 208 -5.23 5.77 -26.59
N GLY A 209 -6.07 4.80 -26.20
CA GLY A 209 -7.05 4.96 -25.13
C GLY A 209 -6.39 5.16 -23.77
N ALA A 210 -5.30 4.43 -23.52
CA ALA A 210 -4.50 4.54 -22.30
C ALA A 210 -3.79 5.90 -22.19
N ILE A 211 -3.22 6.40 -23.29
CA ILE A 211 -2.61 7.73 -23.36
C ILE A 211 -3.68 8.80 -23.11
N ASN A 212 -4.87 8.66 -23.71
CA ASN A 212 -5.95 9.63 -23.52
C ASN A 212 -6.50 9.65 -22.09
N HIS A 213 -6.50 8.51 -21.38
CA HIS A 213 -6.95 8.46 -19.98
C HIS A 213 -5.90 8.93 -18.98
N ILE A 214 -4.62 8.62 -19.21
CA ILE A 214 -3.55 8.85 -18.22
C ILE A 214 -2.74 10.11 -18.49
N LEU A 215 -2.44 10.42 -19.75
CA LEU A 215 -1.52 11.50 -20.12
C LEU A 215 -2.19 12.72 -20.72
N ALA A 216 -3.39 12.59 -21.29
CA ALA A 216 -4.13 13.76 -21.75
C ALA A 216 -4.48 14.68 -20.58
N MET A 217 -4.52 15.97 -20.86
CA MET A 217 -4.83 16.99 -19.87
C MET A 217 -6.29 17.40 -20.05
N HIS A 218 -7.13 17.05 -19.07
CA HIS A 218 -8.54 17.43 -19.01
C HIS A 218 -8.75 18.41 -17.85
N PRO A 219 -8.59 19.74 -18.07
CA PRO A 219 -8.75 20.74 -17.02
C PRO A 219 -10.12 20.73 -16.32
N GLU A 220 -11.15 20.30 -17.05
CA GLU A 220 -12.54 20.19 -16.58
C GLU A 220 -12.72 19.22 -15.41
N ASP A 221 -11.89 18.18 -15.32
CA ASP A 221 -11.94 17.16 -14.27
C ASP A 221 -11.12 17.55 -13.03
N LEU A 222 -10.42 18.70 -13.08
CA LEU A 222 -9.60 19.19 -11.99
C LEU A 222 -10.47 19.95 -10.98
N SER A 223 -10.64 19.36 -9.81
CA SER A 223 -11.45 19.92 -8.73
C SER A 223 -10.67 19.99 -7.41
N TRP A 224 -11.31 20.55 -6.38
CA TRP A 224 -10.79 20.49 -5.02
C TRP A 224 -10.56 19.03 -4.56
N GLU A 225 -11.42 18.09 -4.95
CA GLU A 225 -11.25 16.67 -4.66
C GLU A 225 -9.99 16.10 -5.32
N SER A 226 -9.64 16.56 -6.52
CA SER A 226 -8.39 16.19 -7.21
C SER A 226 -7.15 16.55 -6.40
N LEU A 227 -7.12 17.75 -5.78
CA LEU A 227 -6.03 18.15 -4.89
C LEU A 227 -5.97 17.29 -3.63
N LYS A 228 -7.12 16.97 -3.02
CA LYS A 228 -7.19 16.10 -1.85
C LYS A 228 -6.64 14.72 -2.16
N ALA A 229 -7.07 14.13 -3.28
CA ALA A 229 -6.61 12.82 -3.74
C ALA A 229 -5.11 12.80 -4.02
N ALA A 230 -4.58 13.85 -4.67
CA ALA A 230 -3.16 14.01 -4.95
C ALA A 230 -2.33 14.09 -3.66
N LEU A 231 -2.75 14.92 -2.70
CA LEU A 231 -2.09 15.04 -1.39
C LEU A 231 -2.12 13.73 -0.60
N PHE A 232 -3.27 13.06 -0.58
CA PHE A 232 -3.45 11.78 0.08
C PHE A 232 -2.48 10.74 -0.50
N HIS A 233 -2.49 10.57 -1.81
CA HIS A 233 -1.65 9.58 -2.47
C HIS A 233 -0.15 9.88 -2.29
N ALA A 234 0.25 11.15 -2.42
CA ALA A 234 1.64 11.61 -2.24
C ALA A 234 2.19 11.31 -0.84
N PHE A 235 1.34 11.32 0.19
CA PHE A 235 1.76 11.03 1.56
C PHE A 235 2.02 9.53 1.79
N PHE A 236 1.12 8.67 1.32
CA PHE A 236 1.22 7.22 1.57
C PHE A 236 2.23 6.51 0.68
N THR A 237 2.39 6.93 -0.58
CA THR A 237 3.31 6.28 -1.54
C THR A 237 4.77 6.29 -1.07
N LEU A 238 5.23 7.37 -0.40
CA LEU A 238 6.63 7.51 0.00
C LEU A 238 7.02 6.72 1.27
N GLY A 239 6.08 6.03 1.93
CA GLY A 239 6.37 5.22 3.11
C GLY A 239 6.94 6.01 4.30
N LEU A 240 6.42 7.23 4.53
CA LEU A 240 6.88 8.14 5.58
C LEU A 240 6.39 7.70 6.97
N GLY A 241 7.09 8.11 8.03
CA GLY A 241 6.68 7.87 9.42
C GLY A 241 6.87 6.43 9.93
N MET A 242 7.54 5.57 9.17
CA MET A 242 7.80 4.17 9.54
C MET A 242 9.28 3.90 9.87
N GLY A 243 10.14 4.93 9.83
CA GLY A 243 11.57 4.79 10.12
C GLY A 243 12.38 4.09 9.02
N VAL A 244 11.75 3.73 7.90
CA VAL A 244 12.40 3.15 6.72
C VAL A 244 13.45 4.11 6.16
N TRP A 245 13.11 5.39 6.00
CA TRP A 245 14.05 6.40 5.52
C TRP A 245 15.22 6.62 6.47
N ALA A 246 14.97 6.57 7.78
CA ALA A 246 16.01 6.66 8.78
C ALA A 246 17.00 5.48 8.68
N ILE A 247 16.51 4.23 8.54
CA ILE A 247 17.42 3.08 8.41
C ILE A 247 18.16 3.08 7.07
N LEU A 248 17.50 3.44 5.96
CA LEU A 248 18.18 3.57 4.66
C LEU A 248 19.22 4.69 4.68
N GLY A 249 18.92 5.79 5.37
CA GLY A 249 19.82 6.92 5.62
C GLY A 249 21.06 6.49 6.41
N SER A 250 20.88 5.71 7.49
CA SER A 250 21.97 5.25 8.35
C SER A 250 22.94 4.30 7.63
N TYR A 251 22.44 3.52 6.67
CA TYR A 251 23.23 2.63 5.82
C TYR A 251 23.99 3.33 4.69
N THR A 252 23.76 4.62 4.42
CA THR A 252 24.37 5.32 3.27
C THR A 252 25.89 5.46 3.34
N THR A 253 26.57 5.29 2.22
CA THR A 253 28.01 5.60 2.11
C THR A 253 28.25 7.12 2.17
N PRO A 254 29.44 7.57 2.60
CA PRO A 254 29.81 9.00 2.66
C PRO A 254 29.68 9.70 1.31
N GLN A 255 29.99 8.97 0.23
CA GLN A 255 30.01 9.46 -1.14
C GLN A 255 28.60 9.58 -1.75
N THR A 256 27.57 9.05 -1.10
CA THR A 256 26.19 9.12 -1.57
C THR A 256 25.68 10.57 -1.50
N ARG A 257 25.24 11.11 -2.65
CA ARG A 257 24.58 12.42 -2.75
C ARG A 257 23.10 12.29 -2.37
N LEU A 258 22.84 12.18 -1.06
CA LEU A 258 21.52 11.85 -0.48
C LEU A 258 20.35 12.61 -1.13
N LYS A 259 20.38 13.94 -1.13
CA LYS A 259 19.30 14.78 -1.69
C LYS A 259 19.01 14.50 -3.16
N ARG A 260 20.05 14.30 -3.98
CA ARG A 260 19.88 14.01 -5.41
C ARG A 260 19.30 12.63 -5.62
N SER A 261 19.73 11.65 -4.81
CA SER A 261 19.18 10.30 -4.86
C SER A 261 17.70 10.27 -4.43
N ILE A 262 17.33 11.01 -3.37
CA ILE A 262 15.93 11.13 -2.93
C ILE A 262 15.07 11.77 -4.03
N LEU A 263 15.53 12.88 -4.64
CA LEU A 263 14.80 13.48 -5.76
C LEU A 263 14.63 12.51 -6.93
N ALA A 264 15.67 11.78 -7.30
CA ALA A 264 15.60 10.76 -8.35
C ALA A 264 14.63 9.62 -8.01
N VAL A 265 14.51 9.25 -6.73
CA VAL A 265 13.55 8.25 -6.27
C VAL A 265 12.11 8.74 -6.44
N VAL A 266 11.81 9.99 -6.05
CA VAL A 266 10.47 10.57 -6.22
C VAL A 266 10.06 10.67 -7.69
N LEU A 267 11.00 11.02 -8.57
CA LEU A 267 10.76 11.04 -10.02
C LEU A 267 10.56 9.63 -10.57
N MET A 268 11.34 8.65 -10.10
CA MET A 268 11.19 7.25 -10.49
C MET A 268 9.84 6.68 -10.03
N ASP A 269 9.43 6.98 -8.80
CA ASP A 269 8.15 6.61 -8.23
C ASP A 269 6.97 7.08 -9.10
N THR A 270 7.00 8.35 -9.50
CA THR A 270 6.01 8.95 -10.41
C THR A 270 6.04 8.28 -11.78
N LEU A 271 7.23 8.04 -12.34
CA LEU A 271 7.38 7.37 -13.64
C LEU A 271 6.82 5.94 -13.61
N VAL A 272 7.08 5.19 -12.54
CA VAL A 272 6.55 3.84 -12.35
C VAL A 272 5.02 3.88 -12.30
N ALA A 273 4.45 4.84 -11.58
CA ALA A 273 3.01 4.98 -11.46
C ALA A 273 2.33 5.32 -12.81
N ILE A 274 2.97 6.17 -13.63
CA ILE A 274 2.51 6.48 -15.00
C ILE A 274 2.57 5.23 -15.88
N LEU A 275 3.69 4.50 -15.86
CA LEU A 275 3.85 3.28 -16.66
C LEU A 275 2.85 2.19 -16.26
N ALA A 276 2.59 2.04 -14.96
CA ALA A 276 1.55 1.13 -14.48
C ALA A 276 0.17 1.53 -14.97
N GLY A 277 -0.15 2.83 -14.99
CA GLY A 277 -1.43 3.30 -15.51
C GLY A 277 -1.60 3.08 -17.00
N LEU A 278 -0.58 3.39 -17.79
CA LEU A 278 -0.60 3.10 -19.23
C LEU A 278 -0.74 1.59 -19.49
N MET A 279 -0.05 0.75 -18.71
CA MET A 279 -0.14 -0.70 -18.82
C MET A 279 -1.56 -1.21 -18.51
N ILE A 280 -2.18 -0.77 -17.39
CA ILE A 280 -3.52 -1.21 -16.99
C ILE A 280 -4.57 -0.76 -18.00
N PHE A 281 -4.57 0.51 -18.37
CA PHE A 281 -5.58 1.04 -19.29
C PHE A 281 -5.36 0.61 -20.74
N ALA A 282 -4.16 0.18 -21.13
CA ALA A 282 -3.95 -0.43 -22.43
C ALA A 282 -4.59 -1.83 -22.51
N ILE A 283 -4.63 -2.55 -21.39
CA ILE A 283 -5.19 -3.91 -21.29
C ILE A 283 -6.71 -3.88 -21.02
N ALA A 284 -7.21 -2.91 -20.25
CA ALA A 284 -8.62 -2.79 -19.92
C ALA A 284 -9.45 -2.47 -21.18
N THR A 285 -10.21 -3.46 -21.67
CA THR A 285 -11.17 -3.31 -22.78
C THR A 285 -12.40 -2.50 -22.36
N ASP A 286 -13.00 -1.76 -23.31
CA ASP A 286 -14.08 -0.73 -23.28
C ASP A 286 -15.38 -0.99 -22.44
N GLY A 287 -15.38 -1.82 -21.40
CA GLY A 287 -16.58 -2.12 -20.61
C GLY A 287 -16.36 -2.43 -19.13
N ASN A 288 -15.12 -2.68 -18.69
CA ASN A 288 -14.84 -2.84 -17.26
C ASN A 288 -14.54 -1.49 -16.65
N SER A 289 -15.57 -0.68 -16.40
CA SER A 289 -15.40 0.41 -15.46
C SER A 289 -15.07 -0.21 -14.10
N PHE A 290 -13.91 0.13 -13.55
CA PHE A 290 -13.55 -0.23 -12.17
C PHE A 290 -14.36 0.62 -11.18
N ASP A 291 -15.65 0.80 -11.44
CA ASP A 291 -16.53 1.68 -10.71
C ASP A 291 -16.90 1.03 -9.38
N GLY A 292 -16.53 1.69 -8.29
CA GLY A 292 -16.91 1.32 -6.93
C GLY A 292 -15.96 0.36 -6.21
N GLU A 293 -15.12 -0.41 -6.91
CA GLU A 293 -14.14 -1.28 -6.26
C GLU A 293 -12.82 -0.55 -5.96
N ARG A 294 -12.49 -0.42 -4.67
CA ARG A 294 -11.24 0.20 -4.20
C ARG A 294 -10.44 -0.77 -3.36
N GLY A 295 -9.11 -0.63 -3.37
CA GLY A 295 -8.27 -1.33 -2.42
C GLY A 295 -7.94 -2.75 -2.85
N PHE A 296 -7.97 -3.63 -1.84
CA PHE A 296 -7.64 -5.03 -1.94
C PHE A 296 -8.47 -5.80 -2.98
N SER A 297 -9.79 -5.57 -3.04
CA SER A 297 -10.70 -6.27 -3.97
C SER A 297 -10.29 -6.05 -5.43
N LEU A 298 -9.98 -4.80 -5.78
CA LEU A 298 -9.60 -4.45 -7.15
C LEU A 298 -8.34 -5.21 -7.59
N LEU A 299 -7.28 -5.20 -6.76
CA LEU A 299 -5.99 -5.78 -7.13
C LEU A 299 -5.97 -7.31 -7.07
N PHE A 300 -6.65 -7.91 -6.10
CA PHE A 300 -6.55 -9.34 -5.82
C PHE A 300 -7.77 -10.16 -6.20
N VAL A 301 -8.88 -9.50 -6.57
CA VAL A 301 -10.09 -10.18 -7.06
C VAL A 301 -10.34 -9.75 -8.51
N SER A 302 -10.65 -8.49 -8.75
CA SER A 302 -11.19 -8.04 -10.05
C SER A 302 -10.16 -7.94 -11.17
N MET A 303 -8.94 -7.48 -10.87
CA MET A 303 -7.81 -7.48 -11.82
C MET A 303 -7.46 -8.89 -12.31
N PRO A 304 -7.19 -9.88 -11.44
CA PRO A 304 -6.90 -11.24 -11.90
C PRO A 304 -8.02 -11.85 -12.73
N VAL A 305 -9.30 -11.58 -12.41
CA VAL A 305 -10.46 -12.01 -13.20
C VAL A 305 -10.45 -11.41 -14.60
N THR A 306 -10.16 -10.11 -14.72
CA THR A 306 -10.06 -9.43 -16.02
C THR A 306 -8.89 -9.98 -16.84
N LEU A 307 -7.74 -10.25 -16.21
CA LEU A 307 -6.57 -10.83 -16.88
C LEU A 307 -6.80 -12.29 -17.32
N ALA A 308 -7.69 -13.02 -16.65
CA ALA A 308 -8.04 -14.39 -17.01
C ALA A 308 -8.74 -14.50 -18.38
N GLN A 309 -9.37 -13.42 -18.84
CA GLN A 309 -10.06 -13.34 -20.13
C GLN A 309 -9.11 -13.22 -21.33
N LEU A 310 -7.82 -12.89 -21.10
CA LEU A 310 -6.87 -12.68 -22.18
C LEU A 310 -6.37 -14.00 -22.80
N PRO A 311 -6.07 -14.04 -24.11
CA PRO A 311 -5.37 -15.17 -24.71
C PRO A 311 -3.99 -15.34 -24.04
N ALA A 312 -3.62 -16.58 -23.73
CA ALA A 312 -2.43 -16.91 -22.94
C ALA A 312 -2.42 -16.29 -21.52
N SER A 313 -3.61 -16.12 -20.91
CA SER A 313 -3.81 -15.55 -19.56
C SER A 313 -2.89 -16.14 -18.49
N GLN A 314 -2.54 -17.43 -18.57
CA GLN A 314 -1.60 -18.07 -17.63
C GLN A 314 -0.26 -17.35 -17.52
N PHE A 315 0.35 -17.01 -18.66
CA PHE A 315 1.64 -16.34 -18.70
C PHE A 315 1.52 -14.89 -18.24
N VAL A 316 0.46 -14.19 -18.68
CA VAL A 316 0.22 -12.78 -18.32
C VAL A 316 -0.06 -12.64 -16.83
N ILE A 317 -0.96 -13.46 -16.26
CA ILE A 317 -1.26 -13.50 -14.83
C ILE A 317 0.01 -13.80 -14.04
N ALA A 318 0.77 -14.84 -14.41
CA ALA A 318 2.00 -15.19 -13.71
C ALA A 318 3.02 -14.04 -13.74
N ALA A 319 3.19 -13.35 -14.87
CA ALA A 319 4.12 -12.26 -15.02
C ALA A 319 3.69 -10.98 -14.25
N VAL A 320 2.40 -10.62 -14.29
CA VAL A 320 1.84 -9.49 -13.54
C VAL A 320 1.95 -9.73 -12.04
N PHE A 321 1.54 -10.92 -11.55
CA PHE A 321 1.68 -11.23 -10.13
C PHE A 321 3.14 -11.42 -9.72
N LEU A 322 4.03 -11.82 -10.64
CA LEU A 322 5.47 -11.83 -10.35
C LEU A 322 5.97 -10.40 -10.12
N LEU A 323 5.57 -9.44 -10.95
CA LEU A 323 5.87 -8.03 -10.73
C LEU A 323 5.37 -7.56 -9.35
N VAL A 324 4.12 -7.89 -9.02
CA VAL A 324 3.51 -7.58 -7.71
C VAL A 324 4.31 -8.20 -6.57
N VAL A 325 4.68 -9.48 -6.66
CA VAL A 325 5.50 -10.17 -5.65
C VAL A 325 6.85 -9.49 -5.48
N LEU A 326 7.54 -9.14 -6.57
CA LEU A 326 8.85 -8.48 -6.49
C LEU A 326 8.73 -7.12 -5.78
N ILE A 327 7.70 -6.34 -6.09
CA ILE A 327 7.41 -5.05 -5.44
C ILE A 327 7.15 -5.26 -3.94
N VAL A 328 6.14 -6.07 -3.58
CA VAL A 328 5.74 -6.30 -2.18
C VAL A 328 6.85 -6.92 -1.35
N TRP A 329 7.66 -7.79 -1.96
CA TRP A 329 8.81 -8.40 -1.31
C TRP A 329 9.88 -7.36 -0.97
N THR A 330 10.20 -6.44 -1.89
CA THR A 330 11.14 -5.34 -1.60
C THR A 330 10.59 -4.36 -0.56
N THR A 331 9.29 -4.05 -0.59
CA THR A 331 8.64 -3.24 0.44
C THR A 331 8.72 -3.91 1.81
N SER A 332 8.45 -5.22 1.87
CA SER A 332 8.49 -6.01 3.10
C SER A 332 9.89 -6.08 3.70
N LEU A 333 10.93 -6.22 2.87
CA LEU A 333 12.32 -6.14 3.31
C LEU A 333 12.62 -4.77 3.95
N ASN A 334 12.21 -3.68 3.29
CA ASN A 334 12.45 -2.32 3.78
C ASN A 334 11.67 -2.01 5.08
N LEU A 335 10.46 -2.53 5.25
CA LEU A 335 9.66 -2.40 6.48
C LEU A 335 10.19 -3.25 7.64
N LEU A 336 10.78 -4.42 7.35
CA LEU A 336 11.36 -5.29 8.37
C LEU A 336 12.62 -4.70 9.00
N GLU A 337 13.47 -4.03 8.20
CA GLU A 337 14.76 -3.51 8.67
C GLU A 337 14.70 -2.50 9.83
N PRO A 338 13.82 -1.49 9.90
CA PRO A 338 13.75 -0.62 11.06
C PRO A 338 13.38 -1.38 12.34
N ILE A 339 12.52 -2.41 12.24
CA ILE A 339 12.09 -3.24 13.37
C ILE A 339 13.26 -4.11 13.87
N VAL A 340 13.94 -4.79 12.94
CA VAL A 340 15.13 -5.62 13.25
C VAL A 340 16.27 -4.76 13.78
N GLY A 341 16.49 -3.58 13.19
CA GLY A 341 17.47 -2.61 13.65
C GLY A 341 17.21 -2.19 15.10
N TRP A 342 15.98 -1.76 15.40
CA TRP A 342 15.59 -1.37 16.75
C TRP A 342 15.73 -2.51 17.76
N PHE A 343 15.25 -3.71 17.43
CA PHE A 343 15.32 -4.84 18.36
C PHE A 343 16.77 -5.23 18.67
N ARG A 344 17.66 -5.18 17.68
CA ARG A 344 19.10 -5.43 17.87
C ARG A 344 19.77 -4.34 18.71
N GLU A 345 19.46 -3.07 18.45
CA GLU A 345 19.97 -1.95 19.25
C GLU A 345 19.51 -2.04 20.71
N TRP A 346 18.29 -2.52 20.95
CA TRP A 346 17.72 -2.62 22.30
C TRP A 346 18.23 -3.84 23.08
N THR A 347 18.34 -5.01 22.43
CA THR A 347 18.64 -6.28 23.12
C THR A 347 20.08 -6.77 22.95
N GLY A 348 20.83 -6.24 21.96
CA GLY A 348 22.14 -6.76 21.58
C GLY A 348 22.11 -8.13 20.90
N ALA A 349 20.91 -8.67 20.56
CA ALA A 349 20.76 -10.00 19.99
C ALA A 349 21.43 -10.17 18.61
N PRO A 350 21.88 -11.40 18.26
CA PRO A 350 22.39 -11.69 16.93
C PRO A 350 21.29 -11.55 15.88
N ARG A 351 21.67 -11.08 14.67
CA ARG A 351 20.71 -10.71 13.62
C ARG A 351 19.75 -11.84 13.22
N ALA A 352 20.24 -13.07 13.11
CA ALA A 352 19.39 -14.21 12.75
C ALA A 352 18.27 -14.46 13.78
N LEU A 353 18.58 -14.36 15.08
CA LEU A 353 17.60 -14.49 16.15
C LEU A 353 16.59 -13.34 16.11
N SER A 354 17.06 -12.10 15.93
CA SER A 354 16.18 -10.92 15.82
C SER A 354 15.21 -11.04 14.65
N VAL A 355 15.70 -11.45 13.48
CA VAL A 355 14.88 -11.66 12.28
C VAL A 355 13.86 -12.77 12.52
N LEU A 356 14.25 -13.88 13.15
CA LEU A 356 13.33 -14.99 13.44
C LEU A 356 12.21 -14.57 14.41
N LEU A 357 12.56 -13.92 15.53
CA LEU A 357 11.60 -13.50 16.55
C LEU A 357 10.62 -12.47 15.99
N ILE A 358 11.12 -11.45 15.28
CA ILE A 358 10.28 -10.44 14.64
C ILE A 358 9.43 -11.07 13.54
N GLY A 359 10.00 -11.97 12.74
CA GLY A 359 9.27 -12.69 11.71
C GLY A 359 8.10 -13.51 12.26
N LEU A 360 8.32 -14.20 13.39
CA LEU A 360 7.26 -14.90 14.10
C LEU A 360 6.18 -13.94 14.62
N SER A 361 6.56 -12.82 15.22
CA SER A 361 5.61 -11.81 15.69
C SER A 361 4.81 -11.18 14.55
N VAL A 362 5.45 -10.89 13.41
CA VAL A 362 4.79 -10.37 12.20
C VAL A 362 3.82 -11.40 11.65
N TRP A 363 4.22 -12.68 11.59
CA TRP A 363 3.34 -13.76 11.14
C TRP A 363 2.09 -13.86 12.03
N LEU A 364 2.27 -13.90 13.35
CA LEU A 364 1.16 -13.94 14.32
C LEU A 364 0.23 -12.73 14.19
N ALA A 365 0.78 -11.52 14.06
CA ALA A 365 -0.03 -10.31 13.84
C ALA A 365 -0.77 -10.34 12.49
N GLY A 366 -0.12 -10.85 11.44
CA GLY A 366 -0.72 -10.98 10.12
C GLY A 366 -1.81 -12.04 10.05
N LEU A 367 -1.83 -13.03 10.97
CA LEU A 367 -2.96 -13.96 11.08
C LEU A 367 -4.27 -13.24 11.37
N ALA A 368 -4.25 -12.14 12.13
CA ALA A 368 -5.47 -11.36 12.39
C ALA A 368 -6.04 -10.77 11.08
N SER A 369 -5.18 -10.26 10.19
CA SER A 369 -5.58 -9.78 8.87
C SER A 369 -5.99 -10.92 7.94
N LEU A 370 -5.26 -12.04 7.95
CA LEU A 370 -5.55 -13.21 7.14
C LEU A 370 -6.92 -13.82 7.48
N LEU A 371 -7.16 -14.05 8.78
CA LEU A 371 -8.40 -14.65 9.27
C LEU A 371 -9.60 -13.73 9.04
N SER A 372 -9.37 -12.42 9.05
CA SER A 372 -10.36 -11.40 8.73
C SER A 372 -10.92 -11.49 7.31
N PHE A 373 -10.26 -12.20 6.39
CA PHE A 373 -10.75 -12.41 5.03
C PHE A 373 -11.58 -13.70 4.88
N ASN A 374 -11.50 -14.63 5.83
CA ASN A 374 -12.14 -15.95 5.75
C ASN A 374 -12.99 -16.28 6.99
N VAL A 375 -12.41 -16.90 8.01
CA VAL A 375 -13.10 -17.40 9.21
C VAL A 375 -13.71 -16.26 10.04
N TRP A 376 -13.04 -15.11 10.09
CA TRP A 376 -13.51 -13.91 10.79
C TRP A 376 -14.17 -12.90 9.84
N ALA A 377 -14.59 -13.32 8.64
CA ALA A 377 -15.24 -12.42 7.69
C ALA A 377 -16.60 -11.90 8.21
N GLU A 378 -17.30 -12.72 9.00
CA GLU A 378 -18.59 -12.37 9.63
C GLU A 378 -18.42 -11.59 10.95
N GLU A 379 -17.25 -11.69 11.58
CA GLU A 379 -16.94 -11.02 12.86
C GLU A 379 -16.63 -9.54 12.62
N ARG A 380 -17.68 -8.72 12.55
CA ARG A 380 -17.59 -7.27 12.33
C ARG A 380 -17.64 -6.51 13.64
N MET A 381 -16.48 -6.34 14.27
CA MET A 381 -16.34 -5.50 15.46
C MET A 381 -16.66 -4.04 15.11
N GLY A 382 -17.75 -3.49 15.64
CA GLY A 382 -18.16 -2.11 15.32
C GLY A 382 -18.40 -1.88 13.82
N GLY A 383 -18.86 -2.89 13.09
CA GLY A 383 -19.16 -2.79 11.65
C GLY A 383 -17.96 -2.92 10.71
N ALA A 384 -16.73 -3.04 11.23
CA ALA A 384 -15.54 -3.26 10.42
C ALA A 384 -14.90 -4.63 10.72
N THR A 385 -14.26 -5.21 9.71
CA THR A 385 -13.44 -6.40 9.90
C THR A 385 -12.13 -6.04 10.61
N MET A 386 -11.46 -7.03 11.23
CA MET A 386 -10.20 -6.80 11.94
C MET A 386 -9.11 -6.20 11.03
N PHE A 387 -9.04 -6.66 9.78
CA PHE A 387 -8.15 -6.08 8.76
C PHE A 387 -8.44 -4.58 8.56
N ARG A 388 -9.72 -4.20 8.43
CA ARG A 388 -10.11 -2.80 8.22
C ARG A 388 -9.75 -1.92 9.42
N TRP A 389 -9.89 -2.41 10.64
CA TRP A 389 -9.44 -1.67 11.83
C TRP A 389 -7.94 -1.47 11.86
N LEU A 390 -7.16 -2.52 11.56
CA LEU A 390 -5.71 -2.41 11.48
C LEU A 390 -5.27 -1.40 10.42
N GLU A 391 -5.91 -1.42 9.25
CA GLU A 391 -5.67 -0.45 8.17
C GLU A 391 -6.03 0.98 8.60
N LEU A 392 -7.18 1.17 9.26
CA LEU A 392 -7.64 2.49 9.72
C LEU A 392 -6.76 3.05 10.82
N ILE A 393 -6.43 2.26 11.85
CA ILE A 393 -5.58 2.69 12.96
C ILE A 393 -4.17 3.02 12.45
N THR A 394 -3.63 2.18 11.56
CA THR A 394 -2.26 2.34 11.09
C THR A 394 -2.15 3.48 10.07
N GLY A 395 -2.97 3.44 9.01
CA GLY A 395 -2.94 4.42 7.93
C GLY A 395 -3.59 5.75 8.29
N GLY A 396 -4.73 5.73 9.00
CA GLY A 396 -5.50 6.93 9.33
C GLY A 396 -4.98 7.72 10.52
N LEU A 397 -4.43 7.04 11.52
CA LEU A 397 -4.05 7.67 12.78
C LEU A 397 -2.54 7.60 13.03
N LEU A 398 -1.97 6.40 13.08
CA LEU A 398 -0.61 6.18 13.56
C LEU A 398 0.45 6.80 12.65
N ILE A 399 0.42 6.52 11.34
CA ILE A 399 1.40 7.07 10.38
C ILE A 399 1.29 8.61 10.29
N PRO A 400 0.11 9.21 10.12
CA PRO A 400 -0.06 10.67 10.16
C PRO A 400 0.44 11.29 11.46
N LEU A 401 0.10 10.70 12.61
CA LEU A 401 0.57 11.17 13.92
C LEU A 401 2.09 11.17 14.01
N VAL A 402 2.75 10.08 13.60
CA VAL A 402 4.21 10.01 13.62
C VAL A 402 4.84 11.04 12.69
N ALA A 403 4.31 11.20 11.47
CA ALA A 403 4.79 12.21 10.53
C ALA A 403 4.67 13.64 11.09
N ILE A 404 3.54 13.97 11.72
CA ILE A 404 3.33 15.25 12.42
C ILE A 404 4.36 15.42 13.54
N LEU A 405 4.56 14.40 14.37
CA LEU A 405 5.50 14.49 15.49
C LEU A 405 6.96 14.65 15.01
N ILE A 406 7.36 13.94 13.96
CA ILE A 406 8.69 14.13 13.33
C ILE A 406 8.82 15.56 12.80
N ALA A 407 7.78 16.08 12.15
CA ALA A 407 7.79 17.42 11.60
C ALA A 407 7.86 18.51 12.67
N LEU A 408 7.06 18.39 13.73
CA LEU A 408 7.09 19.32 14.86
C LEU A 408 8.42 19.26 15.61
N PHE A 409 8.95 18.06 15.88
CA PHE A 409 10.25 17.92 16.53
C PHE A 409 11.37 18.58 15.71
N THR A 410 11.38 18.35 14.40
CA THR A 410 12.46 18.86 13.52
C THR A 410 12.31 20.35 13.18
N GLY A 411 11.08 20.86 13.11
CA GLY A 411 10.79 22.27 12.85
C GLY A 411 10.89 23.18 14.07
N TRP A 412 10.48 22.71 15.25
CA TRP A 412 10.38 23.52 16.48
C TRP A 412 11.41 23.15 17.55
N CYS A 413 11.77 21.88 17.71
CA CYS A 413 12.62 21.43 18.80
C CYS A 413 14.11 21.40 18.45
N LEU A 414 14.47 21.14 17.19
CA LEU A 414 15.88 21.17 16.75
C LEU A 414 16.40 22.61 16.58
N THR A 415 17.66 22.83 16.99
CA THR A 415 18.33 24.12 16.76
C THR A 415 18.66 24.30 15.28
N ARG A 416 18.64 25.55 14.78
CA ARG A 416 18.98 25.85 13.37
C ARG A 416 20.36 25.33 12.97
N HIS A 417 21.32 25.35 13.90
CA HIS A 417 22.65 24.80 13.70
C HIS A 417 22.59 23.28 13.47
N LEU A 418 21.89 22.54 14.34
CA LEU A 418 21.79 21.09 14.23
C LEU A 418 21.05 20.66 12.94
N SER A 419 19.94 21.32 12.61
CA SER A 419 19.23 21.07 11.35
C SER A 419 20.09 21.38 10.12
N GLY A 420 20.91 22.45 10.18
CA GLY A 420 21.87 22.80 9.14
C GLY A 420 22.97 21.74 8.96
N THR A 421 23.51 21.21 10.06
CA THR A 421 24.51 20.13 10.03
C THR A 421 23.94 18.83 9.46
N MET A 422 22.70 18.47 9.86
CA MET A 422 22.04 17.25 9.39
C MET A 422 21.69 17.31 7.90
N LEU A 423 21.12 18.42 7.45
CA LEU A 423 20.79 18.62 6.04
C LEU A 423 22.04 18.87 5.18
N GLY A 424 23.14 19.37 5.77
CA GLY A 424 24.33 19.81 5.05
C GLY A 424 24.06 21.01 4.15
N ALA A 425 25.01 21.36 3.26
CA ALA A 425 24.89 22.52 2.38
C ALA A 425 23.57 22.51 1.57
N THR A 426 22.67 23.45 1.87
CA THR A 426 21.39 23.69 1.18
C THR A 426 21.34 25.13 0.66
N PRO A 427 20.74 25.37 -0.52
CA PRO A 427 20.39 26.72 -0.94
C PRO A 427 19.45 27.37 0.09
N ARG A 428 19.61 28.67 0.33
CA ARG A 428 18.81 29.42 1.31
C ARG A 428 17.30 29.29 1.07
N LEU A 429 16.88 29.29 -0.19
CA LEU A 429 15.48 29.13 -0.58
C LEU A 429 14.93 27.76 -0.13
N PHE A 430 15.64 26.67 -0.42
CA PHE A 430 15.22 25.33 -0.03
C PHE A 430 15.18 25.17 1.50
N ALA A 431 16.16 25.74 2.22
CA ALA A 431 16.16 25.75 3.68
C ALA A 431 14.95 26.52 4.25
N GLY A 432 14.58 27.65 3.63
CA GLY A 432 13.40 28.43 4.01
C GLY A 432 12.10 27.67 3.79
N ILE A 433 11.90 27.09 2.60
CA ILE A 433 10.73 26.26 2.26
C ILE A 433 10.64 25.08 3.22
N TRP A 434 11.74 24.33 3.40
CA TRP A 434 11.80 23.20 4.32
C TRP A 434 11.36 23.60 5.73
N PHE A 435 11.87 24.71 6.26
CA PHE A 435 11.54 25.14 7.62
C PHE A 435 10.05 25.51 7.79
N TRP A 436 9.47 26.20 6.81
CA TRP A 436 8.04 26.52 6.82
C TRP A 436 7.16 25.29 6.65
N VAL A 437 7.56 24.37 5.77
CA VAL A 437 6.83 23.12 5.54
C VAL A 437 6.83 22.27 6.80
N MET A 438 7.99 22.06 7.42
CA MET A 438 8.10 21.21 8.62
C MET A 438 7.42 21.82 9.85
N ARG A 439 7.38 23.15 9.97
CA ARG A 439 6.76 23.83 11.13
C ARG A 439 5.24 23.90 11.09
N LEU A 440 4.66 24.10 9.90
CA LEU A 440 3.26 24.47 9.77
C LEU A 440 2.55 23.69 8.65
N VAL A 441 3.05 23.76 7.42
CA VAL A 441 2.30 23.21 6.26
C VAL A 441 2.10 21.70 6.41
N LEU A 442 3.17 20.94 6.65
CA LEU A 442 3.09 19.50 6.75
C LEU A 442 2.26 19.05 7.96
N PRO A 443 2.48 19.54 9.19
CA PRO A 443 1.63 19.20 10.32
C PRO A 443 0.13 19.42 10.06
N LEU A 444 -0.24 20.56 9.45
CA LEU A 444 -1.64 20.88 9.16
C LEU A 444 -2.21 20.00 8.05
N VAL A 445 -1.49 19.84 6.94
CA VAL A 445 -1.93 19.03 5.81
C VAL A 445 -2.08 17.56 6.22
N VAL A 446 -1.11 17.01 6.97
CA VAL A 446 -1.15 15.62 7.43
C VAL A 446 -2.21 15.41 8.50
N ALA A 447 -2.43 16.36 9.40
CA ALA A 447 -3.53 16.30 10.36
C ALA A 447 -4.88 16.29 9.64
N TRP A 448 -5.05 17.16 8.65
CA TRP A 448 -6.24 17.21 7.82
C TRP A 448 -6.44 15.89 7.04
N ILE A 449 -5.39 15.34 6.42
CA ILE A 449 -5.42 14.03 5.74
C ILE A 449 -5.86 12.92 6.69
N GLY A 450 -5.26 12.84 7.89
CA GLY A 450 -5.58 11.80 8.88
C GLY A 450 -7.03 11.89 9.37
N ILE A 451 -7.51 13.11 9.65
CA ILE A 451 -8.90 13.36 10.06
C ILE A 451 -9.87 12.96 8.94
N GLN A 452 -9.62 13.41 7.71
CA GLN A 452 -10.49 13.10 6.57
C GLN A 452 -10.52 11.61 6.26
N TYR A 453 -9.37 10.94 6.27
CA TYR A 453 -9.30 9.49 6.06
C TYR A 453 -10.07 8.73 7.11
N THR A 454 -9.91 9.12 8.38
CA THR A 454 -10.59 8.50 9.51
C THR A 454 -12.09 8.74 9.43
N ALA A 455 -12.52 9.98 9.17
CA ALA A 455 -13.94 10.34 9.03
C ALA A 455 -14.62 9.64 7.85
N PHE A 456 -13.99 9.64 6.67
CA PHE A 456 -14.50 8.95 5.49
C PHE A 456 -14.59 7.43 5.72
N SER A 457 -13.57 6.85 6.36
CA SER A 457 -13.57 5.42 6.68
C SER A 457 -14.68 5.08 7.68
N LEU A 458 -14.88 5.88 8.73
CA LEU A 458 -15.96 5.69 9.70
C LEU A 458 -17.34 5.85 9.07
N ALA A 459 -17.54 6.84 8.19
CA ALA A 459 -18.80 7.04 7.48
C ALA A 459 -19.17 5.84 6.59
N ASN A 460 -18.20 5.29 5.85
CA ASN A 460 -18.41 4.09 5.02
C ASN A 460 -18.72 2.84 5.84
N LEU A 461 -18.28 2.78 7.11
CA LEU A 461 -18.65 1.68 8.00
C LEU A 461 -20.12 1.76 8.42
N CYS A 462 -20.72 2.95 8.44
CA CYS A 462 -22.13 3.17 8.75
C CYS A 462 -23.06 2.97 7.54
N SER A 463 -22.63 3.33 6.32
CA SER A 463 -23.46 3.22 5.11
C SER A 463 -23.74 1.78 4.67
N ASN A 464 -22.92 0.81 5.10
CA ASN A 464 -23.07 -0.61 4.75
C ASN A 464 -24.06 -1.39 5.67
N GLY A 465 -25.01 -0.69 6.30
CA GLY A 465 -26.09 -1.31 7.07
C GLY A 465 -25.70 -1.79 8.48
N ASN A 466 -24.66 -1.21 9.09
CA ASN A 466 -24.20 -1.60 10.42
C ASN A 466 -24.84 -0.77 11.54
N VAL A 467 -25.19 -1.44 12.62
CA VAL A 467 -25.69 -0.84 13.87
C VAL A 467 -24.52 -0.56 14.82
N ALA A 468 -23.56 0.27 14.42
CA ALA A 468 -22.49 0.69 15.33
C ALA A 468 -22.95 1.89 16.17
N ALA A 469 -22.52 1.97 17.44
CA ALA A 469 -22.98 2.98 18.40
C ALA A 469 -22.69 4.44 18.01
N TRP A 470 -21.80 4.67 17.03
CA TRP A 470 -21.45 5.99 16.49
C TRP A 470 -22.11 6.30 15.14
N CYS A 471 -22.87 5.37 14.58
CA CYS A 471 -23.69 5.66 13.41
C CYS A 471 -24.95 6.36 13.91
N ASP A 472 -25.12 7.63 13.57
CA ASP A 472 -26.38 8.33 13.85
C ASP A 472 -27.51 7.49 13.28
N GLN A 473 -28.38 6.97 14.16
CA GLN A 473 -29.66 6.46 13.72
C GLN A 473 -30.39 7.66 13.09
N PRO A 474 -30.87 7.58 11.85
CA PRO A 474 -31.88 8.53 11.44
C PRO A 474 -33.01 8.37 12.44
N ALA A 475 -33.22 9.40 13.26
CA ALA A 475 -34.33 9.46 14.19
C ALA A 475 -35.56 9.04 13.41
N ALA A 476 -36.20 7.95 13.86
CA ALA A 476 -37.56 7.65 13.44
C ALA A 476 -38.35 8.94 13.65
N MET A 477 -38.70 9.61 12.56
CA MET A 477 -39.67 10.69 12.61
C MET A 477 -40.93 10.04 13.14
N VAL A 478 -41.22 10.37 14.40
CA VAL A 478 -42.48 10.12 15.07
C VAL A 478 -43.58 10.55 14.12
N SER A 479 -44.28 9.58 13.56
CA SER A 479 -45.53 9.80 12.85
C SER A 479 -46.60 10.10 13.90
N GLU A 480 -46.78 11.37 14.23
CA GLU A 480 -48.07 11.88 14.71
C GLU A 480 -48.83 12.37 13.47
N ASP A 481 -49.62 11.47 12.88
CA ASP A 481 -51.08 11.59 12.91
C ASP A 481 -51.75 10.56 11.97
N GLY A 482 -52.49 9.66 12.63
CA GLY A 482 -53.73 8.99 12.21
C GLY A 482 -53.89 8.49 10.77
N GLU A 483 -53.76 7.17 10.56
CA GLU A 483 -54.92 6.27 10.45
C GLU A 483 -54.47 4.81 10.25
N VAL A 484 -55.01 3.92 11.08
CA VAL A 484 -54.86 2.46 11.02
C VAL A 484 -56.13 1.92 10.34
N PRO A 485 -56.04 0.96 9.40
CA PRO A 485 -56.48 -0.37 9.79
C PRO A 485 -55.72 -1.57 9.17
N ALA A 486 -55.62 -2.61 10.02
CA ALA A 486 -55.69 -4.07 9.79
C ALA A 486 -54.86 -4.69 8.65
N GLY A 487 -54.02 -5.70 8.83
CA GLY A 487 -54.13 -6.87 9.71
C GLY A 487 -53.81 -8.11 8.86
N ASP A 488 -53.08 -9.06 9.46
CA ASP A 488 -52.84 -10.46 9.01
C ASP A 488 -51.81 -10.78 7.90
N ARG A 489 -50.58 -11.05 8.38
CA ARG A 489 -49.80 -12.32 8.37
C ARG A 489 -49.83 -13.29 7.14
N PRO A 490 -48.75 -14.10 7.01
CA PRO A 490 -48.09 -14.45 5.74
C PRO A 490 -48.53 -15.80 5.17
N PHE A 491 -48.32 -16.04 3.87
CA PHE A 491 -48.46 -17.39 3.31
C PHE A 491 -47.36 -17.82 2.35
N ALA A 492 -47.02 -19.09 2.56
CA ALA A 492 -46.01 -19.91 1.91
C ALA A 492 -46.44 -20.41 0.52
N ALA A 493 -45.52 -21.17 -0.08
CA ALA A 493 -45.45 -21.59 -1.46
C ALA A 493 -46.50 -22.60 -1.99
N THR A 494 -46.50 -22.71 -3.32
CA THR A 494 -46.92 -23.81 -4.26
C THR A 494 -48.41 -24.01 -4.54
N PRO A 495 -48.82 -24.66 -5.67
CA PRO A 495 -48.29 -24.70 -7.05
C PRO A 495 -49.38 -24.40 -8.11
N ALA A 496 -49.04 -24.25 -9.39
CA ALA A 496 -50.03 -24.06 -10.47
C ALA A 496 -49.99 -25.21 -11.49
N GLU A 497 -51.15 -25.82 -11.71
CA GLU A 497 -51.51 -26.71 -12.82
C GLU A 497 -52.96 -26.37 -13.25
N PRO A 498 -53.47 -26.81 -14.41
CA PRO A 498 -53.57 -25.98 -15.61
C PRO A 498 -55.01 -25.81 -16.11
N GLU A 499 -55.29 -24.77 -16.93
CA GLU A 499 -56.53 -24.71 -17.71
C GLU A 499 -56.24 -24.48 -19.20
N GLY A 500 -56.85 -25.34 -20.01
CA GLY A 500 -56.61 -25.48 -21.43
C GLY A 500 -57.43 -24.50 -22.29
N LYS A 501 -57.00 -24.42 -23.55
CA LYS A 501 -57.83 -24.00 -24.68
C LYS A 501 -57.67 -25.03 -25.78
N ALA A 502 -58.78 -25.69 -26.11
CA ALA A 502 -58.93 -26.54 -27.27
C ALA A 502 -59.46 -25.72 -28.45
N ALA A 503 -58.90 -25.96 -29.64
CA ALA A 503 -59.62 -25.91 -30.92
C ALA A 503 -58.75 -26.54 -32.01
N GLU A 504 -59.10 -27.75 -32.44
CA GLU A 504 -58.63 -28.38 -33.68
C GLU A 504 -59.80 -29.11 -34.33
N ALA A 505 -60.03 -28.84 -35.62
CA ALA A 505 -60.79 -29.61 -36.61
C ALA A 505 -60.31 -29.09 -37.99
N GLU A 506 -60.04 -29.86 -39.05
CA GLU A 506 -60.50 -31.20 -39.43
C GLU A 506 -59.69 -31.72 -40.66
N LYS A 507 -59.73 -33.05 -40.90
CA LYS A 507 -59.51 -33.83 -42.17
C LYS A 507 -58.05 -34.15 -42.57
N THR A 508 -57.64 -35.41 -42.83
CA THR A 508 -58.32 -36.55 -43.50
C THR A 508 -57.56 -37.89 -43.26
N ALA A 509 -58.31 -38.99 -43.09
CA ALA A 509 -57.90 -40.41 -43.18
C ALA A 509 -58.11 -40.92 -44.65
N PRO A 510 -58.04 -42.23 -45.05
CA PRO A 510 -57.84 -43.48 -44.26
C PRO A 510 -56.95 -44.58 -44.90
N ALA A 511 -56.59 -45.59 -44.10
CA ALA A 511 -56.68 -47.03 -44.39
C ALA A 511 -56.41 -47.84 -43.10
#